data_AF-A0A183LXH0-F1
#
_entry.id   AF-A0A183LXH0-F1
#
_cell.length_a   1.000
_cell.length_b   1.000
_cell.length_c   1.000
_cell.angle_alpha   90.00
_cell.angle_beta   90.00
_cell.angle_gamma   90.00
#
_symmetry.space_group_name_H-M   'P 1'
#
loop_
_entity.id
_entity.type
_entity.pdbx_description
1 polymer ?
#
loop_
_entity_poly.entity_id
_entity_poly.type
_entity_poly.pdbx_seq_one_letter_code
_entity_poly.pdbx_strand_id
1 'polypeptide(L)'
;MCVRQIGHRGTIFPHKRIHKATWISPDHTTANQIDHICINEKFRRTVENVRTRRGADIASDQHLVVTNLKLKLKKNWTTGQTAIQTFNTAFLRDTDKLNEFKITLNNRFQALQDLLKGETTMEDNWKSIKEALTSTCQEVLGLKKHHHKEWISIETLDKIKERKNKKAAINNSRTRAEKVQAQVEYIEANKQVKRSIRANKKKYVEELATTAEKAAREGNMKQLYDTTKKLSGKYSKPERPVKDKEGNPITEIQQQRNRWVEYFEELLNRPAPMNPPDIEAAHTYLPIDVNPPTK
;
A
#
# COMPACT_ATOMS: atom_id res chain seq x y z
N MET A 1 -8.51 -27.94 -28.11
CA MET A 1 -8.11 -28.41 -26.76
C MET A 1 -6.71 -28.97 -26.85
N CYS A 2 -5.73 -28.37 -26.15
CA CYS A 2 -4.36 -28.89 -26.11
C CYS A 2 -3.86 -28.80 -24.68
N VAL A 3 -4.09 -29.87 -23.90
CA VAL A 3 -3.57 -30.05 -22.55
C VAL A 3 -2.10 -30.42 -22.68
N ARG A 4 -1.23 -29.43 -22.87
CA ARG A 4 0.23 -29.64 -22.77
C ARG A 4 0.63 -29.49 -21.30
N GLN A 5 0.98 -30.64 -20.71
CA GLN A 5 1.53 -30.88 -19.38
C GLN A 5 1.91 -29.63 -18.57
N ILE A 6 1.00 -29.24 -17.68
CA ILE A 6 1.28 -28.28 -16.61
C ILE A 6 2.12 -29.02 -15.57
N GLY A 7 3.45 -28.83 -15.62
CA GLY A 7 4.33 -29.39 -14.60
C GLY A 7 4.07 -28.74 -13.24
N HIS A 8 3.34 -29.42 -12.36
CA HIS A 8 3.17 -29.04 -10.95
C HIS A 8 4.55 -29.00 -10.27
N ARG A 9 5.15 -27.81 -10.16
CA ARG A 9 6.57 -27.65 -9.75
C ARG A 9 6.84 -27.70 -8.26
N GLY A 10 5.80 -27.72 -7.43
CA GLY A 10 5.95 -27.90 -5.98
C GLY A 10 6.56 -29.25 -5.59
N THR A 11 6.66 -30.19 -6.54
CA THR A 11 7.22 -31.54 -6.36
C THR A 11 8.63 -31.72 -6.94
N ILE A 12 9.11 -30.80 -7.80
CA ILE A 12 10.39 -30.96 -8.54
C ILE A 12 11.61 -30.64 -7.67
N PHE A 13 11.47 -29.73 -6.69
CA PHE A 13 12.58 -29.38 -5.80
C PHE A 13 12.57 -30.23 -4.52
N PRO A 14 13.73 -30.75 -4.08
CA PRO A 14 13.83 -31.52 -2.84
C PRO A 14 13.64 -30.58 -1.65
N HIS A 15 12.44 -30.61 -1.07
CA HIS A 15 12.07 -29.84 0.11
C HIS A 15 11.39 -30.75 1.13
N LYS A 16 11.59 -30.47 2.43
CA LYS A 16 10.83 -31.11 3.51
C LYS A 16 9.33 -30.91 3.26
N ARG A 17 8.49 -31.88 3.66
CA ARG A 17 7.01 -31.82 3.50
C ARG A 17 6.41 -30.51 4.02
N ILE A 18 6.97 -29.98 5.10
CA ILE A 18 6.61 -28.68 5.70
C ILE A 18 6.77 -27.47 4.77
N HIS A 19 7.61 -27.56 3.73
CA HIS A 19 7.81 -26.49 2.74
C HIS A 19 7.06 -26.75 1.43
N LYS A 20 6.35 -27.88 1.33
CA LYS A 20 5.55 -28.27 0.16
C LYS A 20 4.05 -28.06 0.38
N ALA A 21 3.56 -28.23 1.61
CA ALA A 21 2.16 -27.99 1.94
C ALA A 21 1.83 -26.49 1.86
N THR A 22 0.78 -26.16 1.11
CA THR A 22 0.31 -24.79 0.89
C THR A 22 -0.98 -24.50 1.64
N TRP A 23 -1.69 -25.53 2.08
CA TRP A 23 -2.87 -25.42 2.92
C TRP A 23 -2.78 -26.37 4.12
N ILE A 24 -3.29 -25.92 5.25
CA ILE A 24 -3.44 -26.75 6.45
C ILE A 24 -4.90 -26.67 6.89
N SER A 25 -5.49 -27.82 7.16
CA SER A 25 -6.86 -27.92 7.65
C SER A 25 -7.05 -27.15 8.97
N PRO A 26 -8.28 -26.67 9.25
CA PRO A 26 -8.57 -25.94 10.49
C PRO A 26 -8.26 -26.74 11.77
N ASP A 27 -8.39 -28.07 11.71
CA ASP A 27 -8.03 -29.00 12.79
C ASP A 27 -6.52 -29.33 12.85
N HIS A 28 -5.74 -28.78 11.92
CA HIS A 28 -4.28 -28.90 11.80
C HIS A 28 -3.72 -30.31 11.69
N THR A 29 -4.57 -31.28 11.33
CA THR A 29 -4.20 -32.68 11.11
C THR A 29 -3.74 -32.92 9.68
N THR A 30 -4.35 -32.21 8.74
CA THR A 30 -4.20 -32.45 7.31
C THR A 30 -3.49 -31.27 6.67
N ALA A 31 -2.50 -31.57 5.84
CA ALA A 31 -1.73 -30.58 5.12
C ALA A 31 -1.63 -30.99 3.65
N ASN A 32 -2.16 -30.14 2.77
CA ASN A 32 -2.26 -30.40 1.33
C ASN A 32 -1.50 -29.34 0.54
N GLN A 33 -1.17 -29.69 -0.70
CA GLN A 33 -0.67 -28.76 -1.70
C GLN A 33 -1.80 -28.48 -2.68
N ILE A 34 -2.39 -27.28 -2.60
CA ILE A 34 -3.50 -26.83 -3.46
C ILE A 34 -3.11 -25.61 -4.31
N ASP A 35 -2.23 -24.76 -3.79
CA ASP A 35 -1.66 -23.66 -4.55
C ASP A 35 -0.46 -24.07 -5.41
N HIS A 36 -0.48 -23.67 -6.69
CA HIS A 36 0.56 -23.96 -7.65
C HIS A 36 0.98 -22.71 -8.44
N ILE A 37 2.28 -22.64 -8.76
CA ILE A 37 2.80 -21.67 -9.72
C ILE A 37 3.02 -22.40 -11.04
N CYS A 38 2.23 -22.04 -12.05
CA CYS A 38 2.33 -22.58 -13.39
C CYS A 38 3.26 -21.70 -14.24
N ILE A 39 4.18 -22.33 -14.97
CA ILE A 39 5.06 -21.65 -15.91
C ILE A 39 5.07 -22.43 -17.23
N ASN A 40 5.13 -21.71 -18.35
CA ASN A 40 5.24 -22.33 -19.67
C ASN A 40 6.49 -23.23 -19.72
N GLU A 41 6.36 -24.39 -20.34
CA GLU A 41 7.43 -25.38 -20.49
C GLU A 41 8.72 -24.79 -21.07
N LYS A 42 8.62 -23.85 -22.02
CA LYS A 42 9.79 -23.18 -22.61
C LYS A 42 10.66 -22.45 -21.58
N PHE A 43 10.05 -21.97 -20.49
CA PHE A 43 10.73 -21.29 -19.40
C PHE A 43 11.00 -22.24 -18.21
N ARG A 44 10.88 -23.56 -18.41
CA ARG A 44 11.12 -24.55 -17.36
C ARG A 44 12.45 -24.38 -16.67
N ARG A 45 13.50 -24.10 -17.44
CA ARG A 45 14.89 -23.99 -16.95
C ARG A 45 15.17 -22.67 -16.22
N THR A 46 14.23 -21.72 -16.23
CA THR A 46 14.39 -20.44 -15.54
C THR A 46 13.95 -20.52 -14.09
N VAL A 47 13.21 -21.56 -13.69
CA VAL A 47 12.79 -21.74 -12.29
C VAL A 47 13.96 -22.31 -11.49
N GLU A 48 14.48 -21.54 -10.54
CA GLU A 48 15.58 -21.97 -9.67
C GLU A 48 15.09 -22.67 -8.40
N ASN A 49 13.93 -22.26 -7.89
CA ASN A 49 13.36 -22.82 -6.67
C ASN A 49 11.87 -22.50 -6.55
N VAL A 50 11.08 -23.40 -5.98
CA VAL A 50 9.70 -23.14 -5.54
C VAL A 50 9.55 -23.67 -4.12
N ARG A 51 9.11 -22.84 -3.18
CA ARG A 51 8.85 -23.24 -1.80
C ARG A 51 7.73 -22.47 -1.15
N THR A 52 7.10 -23.10 -0.17
CA THR A 52 6.10 -22.45 0.68
C THR A 52 6.76 -21.69 1.83
N ARG A 53 6.33 -20.45 2.05
CA ARG A 53 6.78 -19.55 3.12
C ARG A 53 5.82 -19.61 4.30
N ARG A 54 6.00 -20.62 5.15
CA ARG A 54 5.23 -20.77 6.41
C ARG A 54 5.40 -19.64 7.43
N GLY A 55 6.47 -18.86 7.33
CA GLY A 55 6.72 -17.69 8.19
C GLY A 55 6.02 -16.41 7.74
N ALA A 56 5.44 -16.38 6.54
CA ALA A 56 4.63 -15.26 6.08
C ALA A 56 3.23 -15.37 6.70
N ASP A 57 2.94 -14.53 7.69
CA ASP A 57 1.67 -14.55 8.40
C ASP A 57 0.62 -13.71 7.66
N ILE A 58 -0.26 -14.39 6.92
CA ILE A 58 -1.36 -13.78 6.13
C ILE A 58 -2.70 -13.95 6.85
N ALA A 59 -2.71 -14.53 8.06
CA ALA A 59 -3.93 -14.86 8.81
C ALA A 59 -4.96 -15.70 8.01
N SER A 60 -4.47 -16.53 7.07
CA SER A 60 -5.23 -17.55 6.33
C SER A 60 -4.75 -18.95 6.73
N ASP A 61 -5.59 -19.93 6.42
CA ASP A 61 -5.29 -21.36 6.33
C ASP A 61 -4.34 -21.72 5.16
N GLN A 62 -4.17 -20.80 4.21
CA GLN A 62 -3.22 -20.87 3.11
C GLN A 62 -1.86 -20.25 3.47
N HIS A 63 -0.80 -20.79 2.89
CA HIS A 63 0.56 -20.30 2.99
C HIS A 63 1.06 -19.78 1.65
N LEU A 64 1.87 -18.72 1.69
CA LEU A 64 2.43 -18.11 0.49
C LEU A 64 3.38 -19.07 -0.24
N VAL A 65 3.14 -19.30 -1.53
CA VAL A 65 4.09 -19.99 -2.42
C VAL A 65 5.00 -18.95 -3.07
N VAL A 66 6.30 -19.19 -3.00
CA VAL A 66 7.31 -18.29 -3.60
C VAL A 66 8.17 -19.06 -4.58
N THR A 67 8.31 -18.49 -5.78
CA THR A 67 9.21 -19.00 -6.84
C THR A 67 10.40 -18.06 -7.01
N ASN A 68 11.59 -18.62 -7.16
CA ASN A 68 12.78 -17.92 -7.63
C ASN A 68 12.94 -18.18 -9.13
N LEU A 69 13.09 -17.11 -9.91
CA LEU A 69 13.18 -17.18 -11.37
C LEU A 69 14.45 -16.47 -11.85
N LYS A 70 15.23 -17.13 -12.70
CA LYS A 70 16.36 -16.57 -13.45
C LYS A 70 15.90 -16.15 -14.84
N LEU A 71 15.53 -14.88 -14.99
CA LEU A 71 15.05 -14.31 -16.24
C LEU A 71 15.83 -13.05 -16.59
N LYS A 72 16.13 -12.89 -17.88
CA LYS A 72 16.59 -11.60 -18.45
C LYS A 72 15.36 -10.88 -18.99
N LEU A 73 14.83 -9.94 -18.22
CA LEU A 73 13.70 -9.11 -18.63
C LEU A 73 14.21 -7.76 -19.15
N LYS A 74 13.62 -7.24 -20.23
CA LYS A 74 13.84 -5.86 -20.65
C LYS A 74 13.35 -4.95 -19.54
N LYS A 75 14.25 -4.18 -18.94
CA LYS A 75 13.91 -3.26 -17.87
C LYS A 75 13.14 -2.09 -18.48
N ASN A 76 11.84 -2.03 -18.26
CA ASN A 76 11.12 -0.78 -18.40
C ASN A 76 11.52 0.07 -17.21
N TRP A 77 12.32 1.11 -17.45
CA TRP A 77 12.69 2.08 -16.43
C TRP A 77 11.46 2.92 -16.07
N THR A 78 10.53 2.38 -15.29
CA THR A 78 10.00 3.19 -14.19
C THR A 78 11.15 3.28 -13.22
N THR A 79 11.71 4.48 -13.04
CA THR A 79 12.76 4.76 -12.07
C THR A 79 12.36 4.17 -10.72
N GLY A 80 12.79 2.93 -10.48
CA GLY A 80 12.67 2.28 -9.20
C GLY A 80 13.66 3.01 -8.35
N GLN A 81 13.21 4.08 -7.68
CA GLN A 81 13.88 4.58 -6.51
C GLN A 81 14.04 3.37 -5.61
N THR A 82 15.25 2.81 -5.53
CA THR A 82 15.72 2.21 -4.29
C THR A 82 15.23 3.15 -3.21
N ALA A 83 14.37 2.68 -2.30
CA ALA A 83 13.75 3.55 -1.31
C ALA A 83 14.89 4.34 -0.65
N ILE A 84 15.05 5.60 -1.04
CA ILE A 84 16.14 6.43 -0.56
C ILE A 84 15.81 6.55 0.91
N GLN A 85 16.65 5.96 1.76
CA GLN A 85 16.52 6.15 3.19
C GLN A 85 16.84 7.62 3.44
N THR A 86 15.79 8.44 3.46
CA THR A 86 15.88 9.88 3.71
C THR A 86 15.98 10.11 5.21
N PHE A 87 16.79 11.07 5.65
CA PHE A 87 16.79 11.52 7.05
C PHE A 87 15.54 12.35 7.37
N ASN A 88 15.16 12.40 8.64
CA ASN A 88 14.00 13.20 9.07
C ASN A 88 14.38 14.68 9.23
N THR A 89 14.42 15.41 8.12
CA THR A 89 14.78 16.85 8.11
C THR A 89 13.77 17.74 8.82
N ALA A 90 12.58 17.24 9.19
CA ALA A 90 11.61 18.01 9.98
C ALA A 90 12.14 18.37 11.37
N PHE A 91 13.04 17.56 11.96
CA PHE A 91 13.67 17.87 13.24
C PHE A 91 14.56 19.11 13.19
N LEU A 92 15.02 19.55 12.01
CA LEU A 92 15.77 20.80 11.87
C LEU A 92 14.90 22.05 12.02
N ARG A 93 13.56 21.89 12.11
CA ARG A 93 12.65 22.99 12.46
C ARG A 93 12.59 23.26 13.96
N ASP A 94 12.99 22.27 14.76
CA ASP A 94 13.11 22.41 16.20
C ASP A 94 14.48 23.01 16.53
N THR A 95 14.47 24.10 17.29
CA THR A 95 15.67 24.91 17.56
C THR A 95 16.71 24.12 18.36
N ASP A 96 16.28 23.29 19.29
CA ASP A 96 17.19 22.51 20.16
C ASP A 96 17.87 21.41 19.36
N LYS A 97 17.09 20.68 18.54
CA LYS A 97 17.62 19.66 17.63
C LYS A 97 18.53 20.23 16.56
N LEU A 98 18.22 21.42 16.04
CA LEU A 98 19.10 22.13 15.10
C LEU A 98 20.45 22.47 15.74
N ASN A 99 20.45 22.92 17.00
CA ASN A 99 21.67 23.25 17.73
C ASN A 99 22.50 22.00 18.05
N GLU A 100 21.85 20.92 18.48
CA GLU A 100 22.48 19.61 18.68
C GLU A 100 23.15 19.10 17.39
N PHE A 101 22.47 19.25 16.23
CA PHE A 101 23.02 18.89 14.93
C PHE A 101 24.27 19.71 14.60
N LYS A 102 24.23 21.03 14.78
CA LYS A 102 25.37 21.92 14.53
C LYS A 102 26.58 21.56 15.39
N ILE A 103 26.38 21.33 16.69
CA ILE A 103 27.47 20.99 17.62
C ILE A 103 28.08 19.64 17.22
N THR A 104 27.26 18.63 17.01
CA THR A 104 27.73 17.27 16.66
C THR A 104 28.48 17.26 15.33
N LEU A 105 27.98 18.02 14.34
CA LEU A 105 28.64 18.15 13.05
C LEU A 105 30.00 18.83 13.21
N ASN A 106 30.06 19.97 13.91
CA ASN A 106 31.28 20.73 14.12
C ASN A 106 32.35 19.88 14.84
N ASN A 107 31.97 19.15 15.88
CA ASN A 107 32.90 18.28 16.62
C ASN A 107 33.53 17.22 15.70
N ARG A 108 32.74 16.63 14.80
CA ARG A 108 33.23 15.62 13.85
C ARG A 108 34.10 16.22 12.75
N PHE A 109 33.74 17.39 12.25
CA PHE A 109 34.57 18.11 11.27
C PHE A 109 35.89 18.57 11.89
N GLN A 110 35.90 18.95 13.16
CA GLN A 110 37.13 19.27 13.88
C GLN A 110 38.07 18.07 13.95
N ALA A 111 37.54 16.90 14.33
CA ALA A 111 38.31 15.65 14.34
C ALA A 111 38.80 15.24 12.93
N LEU A 112 37.97 15.46 11.91
CA LEU A 112 38.35 15.19 10.51
C LEU A 112 39.45 16.13 10.01
N GLN A 113 39.45 17.41 10.39
CA GLN A 113 40.50 18.35 9.98
C GLN A 113 41.89 17.89 10.44
N ASP A 114 41.99 17.25 11.60
CA ASP A 114 43.26 16.74 12.09
C ASP A 114 43.73 15.47 11.33
N LEU A 115 42.79 14.67 10.83
CA LEU A 115 43.05 13.50 9.97
C LEU A 115 43.39 13.89 8.52
N LEU A 116 42.79 14.97 8.01
CA LEU A 116 42.98 15.47 6.63
C LEU A 116 44.32 16.19 6.43
N LYS A 117 45.11 16.43 7.48
CA LYS A 117 46.45 17.02 7.41
C LYS A 117 47.53 16.02 6.93
N GLY A 118 47.20 14.73 6.77
CA GLY A 118 48.11 13.70 6.23
C GLY A 118 47.97 13.50 4.71
N GLU A 119 48.84 12.67 4.12
CA GLU A 119 48.75 12.25 2.71
C GLU A 119 47.50 11.37 2.48
N THR A 120 46.40 11.99 2.08
CA THR A 120 45.12 11.35 1.76
C THR A 120 44.68 11.74 0.36
N THR A 121 44.08 10.81 -0.37
CA THR A 121 43.60 11.09 -1.73
C THR A 121 42.33 11.95 -1.71
N MET A 122 42.05 12.66 -2.81
CA MET A 122 40.84 13.48 -2.94
C MET A 122 39.56 12.65 -2.73
N GLU A 123 39.57 11.41 -3.20
CA GLU A 123 38.49 10.43 -3.03
C GLU A 123 38.28 10.05 -1.56
N ASP A 124 39.37 9.81 -0.83
CA ASP A 124 39.31 9.50 0.61
C ASP A 124 38.79 10.68 1.43
N ASN A 125 39.16 11.90 1.03
CA ASN A 125 38.68 13.13 1.64
C ASN A 125 37.18 13.30 1.45
N TRP A 126 36.70 13.10 0.21
CA TRP A 126 35.28 13.15 -0.10
C TRP A 126 34.47 12.07 0.65
N LYS A 127 35.03 10.86 0.75
CA LYS A 127 34.42 9.76 1.51
C LYS A 127 34.29 10.11 2.98
N SER A 128 35.34 10.67 3.59
CA SER A 128 35.37 11.06 5.00
C SER A 128 34.36 12.17 5.32
N ILE A 129 34.27 13.19 4.46
CA ILE A 129 33.26 14.27 4.57
C ILE A 129 31.85 13.69 4.50
N LYS A 130 31.60 12.82 3.51
CA LYS A 130 30.30 12.17 3.34
C LYS A 130 29.94 11.31 4.55
N GLU A 131 30.88 10.56 5.11
CA GLU A 131 30.69 9.73 6.29
C GLU A 131 30.38 10.56 7.53
N ALA A 132 31.09 11.67 7.77
CA ALA A 132 30.78 12.57 8.89
C ALA A 132 29.38 13.17 8.75
N LEU A 133 29.02 13.69 7.56
CA LEU A 133 27.69 14.25 7.33
C LEU A 133 26.58 13.19 7.53
N THR A 134 26.75 12.01 6.92
CA THR A 134 25.77 10.92 6.96
C THR A 134 25.60 10.39 8.37
N SER A 135 26.71 10.17 9.09
CA SER A 135 26.68 9.69 10.46
C SER A 135 26.02 10.70 11.40
N THR A 136 26.19 12.01 11.17
CA THR A 136 25.60 13.05 12.04
C THR A 136 24.11 13.15 11.79
N CYS A 137 23.69 13.07 10.52
CA CYS A 137 22.28 12.97 10.17
C CYS A 137 21.65 11.71 10.80
N GLN A 138 22.35 10.59 10.82
CA GLN A 138 21.84 9.35 11.39
C GLN A 138 21.71 9.39 12.91
N GLU A 139 22.65 10.04 13.60
CA GLU A 139 22.65 10.19 15.05
C GLU A 139 21.58 11.18 15.53
N VAL A 140 21.55 12.38 14.95
CA VAL A 140 20.71 13.47 15.47
C VAL A 140 19.31 13.49 14.86
N LEU A 141 19.21 13.28 13.54
CA LEU A 141 17.92 13.35 12.82
C LEU A 141 17.25 11.98 12.72
N GLY A 142 18.06 10.91 12.69
CA GLY A 142 17.58 9.57 12.44
C GLY A 142 16.99 9.40 11.03
N LEU A 143 16.73 8.14 10.68
CA LEU A 143 16.06 7.82 9.43
C LEU A 143 14.59 8.23 9.51
N LYS A 144 14.07 8.76 8.39
CA LYS A 144 12.64 9.00 8.22
C LYS A 144 11.93 7.66 8.34
N LYS A 145 11.27 7.45 9.47
CA LYS A 145 10.44 6.27 9.69
C LYS A 145 9.33 6.32 8.66
N HIS A 146 9.06 5.18 8.02
CA HIS A 146 7.82 5.04 7.27
C HIS A 146 6.69 5.30 8.25
N HIS A 147 6.01 6.43 8.10
CA HIS A 147 4.78 6.67 8.83
C HIS A 147 3.86 5.53 8.45
N HIS A 148 3.58 4.65 9.42
CA HIS A 148 2.37 3.87 9.38
C HIS A 148 1.22 4.86 9.18
N LYS A 149 0.15 4.41 8.51
CA LYS A 149 -1.03 5.26 8.28
C LYS A 149 -1.33 6.02 9.58
N GLU A 150 -1.57 7.33 9.51
CA GLU A 150 -1.65 8.24 10.67
C GLU A 150 -2.52 7.71 11.81
N TRP A 151 -3.52 6.89 11.49
CA TRP A 151 -4.45 6.27 12.43
C TRP A 151 -3.93 5.04 13.19
N ILE A 152 -2.81 4.43 12.80
CA ILE A 152 -2.28 3.23 13.49
C ILE A 152 -1.44 3.68 14.70
N SER A 153 -1.87 3.30 15.90
CA SER A 153 -1.20 3.62 17.16
C SER A 153 -0.01 2.68 17.42
N ILE A 154 0.93 3.14 18.23
CA ILE A 154 2.08 2.35 18.70
C ILE A 154 1.60 1.10 19.42
N GLU A 155 0.61 1.21 20.31
CA GLU A 155 0.00 0.07 21.01
C GLU A 155 -0.54 -1.00 20.03
N THR A 156 -1.13 -0.58 18.90
CA THR A 156 -1.60 -1.53 17.88
C THR A 156 -0.43 -2.22 17.18
N LEU A 157 0.69 -1.52 16.96
CA LEU A 157 1.90 -2.13 16.40
C LEU A 157 2.51 -3.16 17.35
N ASP A 158 2.50 -2.88 18.65
CA ASP A 158 2.96 -3.83 19.67
C ASP A 158 2.09 -5.09 19.70
N LYS A 159 0.75 -4.95 19.63
CA LYS A 159 -0.17 -6.08 19.48
C LYS A 159 0.09 -6.88 18.20
N ILE A 160 0.44 -6.22 17.09
CA ILE A 160 0.81 -6.90 15.84
C ILE A 160 2.11 -7.71 16.01
N LYS A 161 3.10 -7.14 16.71
CA LYS A 161 4.36 -7.82 17.04
C LYS A 161 4.12 -9.02 17.94
N GLU A 162 3.29 -8.88 18.96
CA GLU A 162 2.92 -9.97 19.86
C GLU A 162 2.21 -11.11 19.11
N ARG A 163 1.20 -10.79 18.29
CA ARG A 163 0.54 -11.76 17.41
C ARG A 163 1.54 -12.51 16.53
N LYS A 164 2.55 -11.82 15.99
CA LYS A 164 3.61 -12.44 15.18
C LYS A 164 4.47 -13.40 16.02
N ASN A 165 4.78 -13.06 17.26
CA ASN A 165 5.51 -13.94 18.17
C ASN A 165 4.69 -15.20 18.50
N LYS A 166 3.38 -15.07 18.76
CA LYS A 166 2.48 -16.21 18.95
C LYS A 166 2.42 -17.11 17.71
N LYS A 167 2.45 -16.53 16.50
CA LYS A 167 2.58 -17.30 15.25
C LYS A 167 3.90 -18.06 15.14
N ALA A 168 4.99 -17.48 15.61
CA ALA A 168 6.28 -18.17 15.68
C ALA A 168 6.23 -19.36 16.66
N ALA A 169 5.56 -19.20 17.81
CA ALA A 169 5.35 -20.29 18.76
C ALA A 169 4.62 -21.48 18.11
N ILE A 170 3.51 -21.26 17.38
CA ILE A 170 2.80 -22.32 16.63
C ILE A 170 3.71 -23.06 15.64
N ASN A 171 4.59 -22.31 14.95
CA ASN A 171 5.49 -22.89 13.96
C ASN A 171 6.60 -23.75 14.59
N ASN A 172 6.99 -23.43 15.83
CA ASN A 172 8.07 -24.08 16.58
C ASN A 172 7.58 -25.17 17.54
N SER A 173 6.26 -25.29 17.78
CA SER A 173 5.66 -26.33 18.63
C SER A 173 6.07 -27.73 18.18
N ARG A 174 6.48 -28.57 19.13
CA ARG A 174 6.97 -29.93 18.85
C ARG A 174 5.87 -30.96 19.00
N THR A 175 4.95 -30.75 19.95
CA THR A 175 3.83 -31.66 20.21
C THR A 175 2.51 -31.10 19.69
N ARG A 176 1.53 -31.99 19.46
CA ARG A 176 0.19 -31.59 19.02
C ARG A 176 -0.53 -30.73 20.08
N ALA A 177 -0.36 -31.06 21.35
CA ALA A 177 -0.96 -30.33 22.47
C ALA A 177 -0.41 -28.90 22.57
N GLU A 178 0.91 -28.71 22.52
CA GLU A 178 1.54 -27.39 22.48
C GLU A 178 1.04 -26.54 21.31
N LYS A 179 0.89 -27.17 20.13
CA LYS A 179 0.43 -26.48 18.92
C LYS A 179 -1.02 -26.00 19.08
N VAL A 180 -1.89 -26.82 19.66
CA VAL A 180 -3.30 -26.44 19.94
C VAL A 180 -3.34 -25.27 20.93
N GLN A 181 -2.54 -25.32 22.00
CA GLN A 181 -2.49 -24.24 22.99
C GLN A 181 -1.99 -22.93 22.37
N ALA A 182 -0.86 -22.97 21.64
CA ALA A 182 -0.31 -21.81 20.95
C ALA A 182 -1.28 -21.23 19.90
N GLN A 183 -2.11 -22.08 19.30
CA GLN A 183 -3.15 -21.67 18.35
C GLN A 183 -4.25 -20.86 19.03
N VAL A 184 -4.72 -21.28 20.21
CA VAL A 184 -5.72 -20.54 20.99
C VAL A 184 -5.20 -19.14 21.31
N GLU A 185 -3.95 -19.03 21.79
CA GLU A 185 -3.32 -17.75 22.09
C GLU A 185 -3.19 -16.84 20.85
N TYR A 186 -2.80 -17.41 19.70
CA TYR A 186 -2.72 -16.65 18.45
C TYR A 186 -4.10 -16.15 17.99
N ILE A 187 -5.14 -16.97 18.11
CA ILE A 187 -6.51 -16.58 17.73
C ILE A 187 -6.97 -15.39 18.56
N GLU A 188 -6.71 -15.42 19.88
CA GLU A 188 -7.08 -14.31 20.75
C GLU A 188 -6.26 -13.04 20.44
N ALA A 189 -4.95 -13.14 20.30
CA ALA A 189 -4.10 -12.02 19.88
C ALA A 189 -4.55 -11.43 18.52
N ASN A 190 -4.95 -12.28 17.57
CA ASN A 190 -5.46 -11.84 16.27
C ASN A 190 -6.80 -11.11 16.39
N LYS A 191 -7.71 -11.56 17.28
CA LYS A 191 -8.96 -10.84 17.58
C LYS A 191 -8.66 -9.46 18.18
N GLN A 192 -7.72 -9.38 19.12
CA GLN A 192 -7.32 -8.12 19.75
C GLN A 192 -6.73 -7.14 18.73
N VAL A 193 -5.84 -7.60 17.85
CA VAL A 193 -5.30 -6.78 16.75
C VAL A 193 -6.43 -6.27 15.85
N LYS A 194 -7.37 -7.14 15.42
CA LYS A 194 -8.51 -6.73 14.59
C LYS A 194 -9.44 -5.73 15.31
N ARG A 195 -9.63 -5.85 16.62
CA ARG A 195 -10.40 -4.89 17.43
C ARG A 195 -9.66 -3.55 17.52
N SER A 196 -8.37 -3.56 17.85
CA SER A 196 -7.52 -2.37 17.95
C SER A 196 -7.47 -1.59 16.64
N ILE A 197 -7.24 -2.28 15.51
CA ILE A 197 -7.24 -1.66 14.17
C ILE A 197 -8.57 -0.98 13.85
N ARG A 198 -9.71 -1.62 14.17
CA ARG A 198 -11.05 -1.05 13.95
C ARG A 198 -11.29 0.16 14.85
N ALA A 199 -10.94 0.07 16.13
CA ALA A 199 -11.09 1.16 17.09
C ALA A 199 -10.24 2.37 16.69
N ASN A 200 -8.97 2.16 16.35
CA ASN A 200 -8.07 3.19 15.87
C ASN A 200 -8.59 3.90 14.61
N LYS A 201 -9.05 3.12 13.62
CA LYS A 201 -9.61 3.70 12.39
C LYS A 201 -10.86 4.52 12.68
N LYS A 202 -11.75 4.02 13.56
CA LYS A 202 -12.96 4.75 13.99
C LYS A 202 -12.58 6.07 14.67
N LYS A 203 -11.70 6.02 15.67
CA LYS A 203 -11.21 7.19 16.41
C LYS A 203 -10.63 8.25 15.48
N TYR A 204 -9.77 7.85 14.55
CA TYR A 204 -9.19 8.78 13.57
C TYR A 204 -10.24 9.46 12.69
N VAL A 205 -11.24 8.72 12.23
CA VAL A 205 -12.32 9.30 11.41
C VAL A 205 -13.17 10.26 12.24
N GLU A 206 -13.45 9.95 13.50
CA GLU A 206 -14.16 10.84 14.44
C GLU A 206 -13.36 12.11 14.74
N GLU A 207 -12.04 12.01 14.93
CA GLU A 207 -11.15 13.17 15.11
C GLU A 207 -11.12 14.08 13.87
N LEU A 208 -11.12 13.50 12.67
CA LEU A 208 -11.23 14.28 11.43
C LEU A 208 -12.60 14.95 11.30
N ALA A 209 -13.68 14.24 11.63
CA ALA A 209 -15.03 14.81 11.58
C ALA A 209 -15.19 16.00 12.54
N THR A 210 -14.76 15.84 13.80
CA THR A 210 -14.78 16.92 14.79
C THR A 210 -13.89 18.11 14.39
N THR A 211 -12.75 17.85 13.75
CA THR A 211 -11.89 18.91 13.19
C THR A 211 -12.60 19.66 12.06
N ALA A 212 -13.31 18.95 11.17
CA ALA A 212 -14.08 19.56 10.09
C ALA A 212 -15.23 20.42 10.63
N GLU A 213 -15.98 19.91 11.62
CA GLU A 213 -17.05 20.65 12.29
C GLU A 213 -16.55 21.94 12.94
N LYS A 214 -15.42 21.87 13.66
CA LYS A 214 -14.80 23.05 14.28
C LYS A 214 -14.39 24.08 13.22
N ALA A 215 -13.73 23.64 12.15
CA ALA A 215 -13.31 24.52 11.06
C ALA A 215 -14.51 25.21 10.38
N ALA A 216 -15.64 24.50 10.23
CA ALA A 216 -16.87 25.09 9.71
C ALA A 216 -17.43 26.18 10.65
N ARG A 217 -17.47 25.92 11.96
CA ARG A 217 -17.94 26.90 12.97
C ARG A 217 -17.07 28.16 13.01
N GLU A 218 -15.76 28.00 12.83
CA GLU A 218 -14.78 29.10 12.84
C GLU A 218 -14.66 29.82 11.48
N GLY A 219 -15.39 29.39 10.45
CA GLY A 219 -15.28 29.94 9.09
C GLY A 219 -13.96 29.62 8.37
N ASN A 220 -13.16 28.68 8.88
CA ASN A 220 -11.91 28.25 8.27
C ASN A 220 -12.15 27.28 7.10
N MET A 221 -12.55 27.84 5.95
CA MET A 221 -12.93 27.08 4.76
C MET A 221 -11.80 26.21 4.20
N LYS A 222 -10.55 26.68 4.32
CA LYS A 222 -9.38 25.92 3.86
C LYS A 222 -9.22 24.62 4.63
N GLN A 223 -9.25 24.67 5.97
CA GLN A 223 -9.14 23.49 6.82
C GLN A 223 -10.32 22.55 6.65
N LEU A 224 -11.54 23.08 6.49
CA LEU A 224 -12.73 22.28 6.20
C LEU A 224 -12.56 21.49 4.90
N TYR A 225 -12.15 22.16 3.81
CA TYR A 225 -11.94 21.52 2.52
C TYR A 225 -10.84 20.45 2.58
N ASP A 226 -9.68 20.78 3.16
CA ASP A 226 -8.56 19.83 3.28
C ASP A 226 -8.95 18.59 4.09
N THR A 227 -9.72 18.76 5.16
CA THR A 227 -10.18 17.64 6.02
C THR A 227 -11.23 16.78 5.30
N THR A 228 -12.17 17.41 4.59
CA THR A 228 -13.18 16.71 3.78
C THR A 228 -12.54 15.93 2.64
N LYS A 229 -11.50 16.49 2.01
CA LYS A 229 -10.70 15.82 0.99
C LYS A 229 -9.95 14.60 1.55
N LYS A 230 -9.44 14.68 2.78
CA LYS A 230 -8.84 13.51 3.46
C LYS A 230 -9.87 12.41 3.73
N LEU A 231 -11.07 12.77 4.19
CA LEU A 231 -12.15 11.83 4.50
C LEU A 231 -12.74 11.14 3.25
N SER A 232 -12.95 11.90 2.17
CA SER A 232 -13.50 11.38 0.91
C SER A 232 -12.53 10.45 0.15
N GLY A 233 -11.23 10.49 0.50
CA GLY A 233 -10.21 9.67 -0.14
C GLY A 233 -10.01 10.03 -1.61
N LYS A 234 -9.33 9.15 -2.35
CA LYS A 234 -9.22 9.31 -3.80
C LYS A 234 -10.47 8.73 -4.45
N TYR A 235 -11.29 9.59 -5.05
CA TYR A 235 -12.30 9.13 -6.00
C TYR A 235 -11.59 8.47 -7.17
N SER A 236 -11.60 7.15 -7.21
CA SER A 236 -11.27 6.42 -8.43
C SER A 236 -12.55 6.35 -9.23
N LYS A 237 -12.59 6.99 -10.40
CA LYS A 237 -13.60 6.62 -11.40
C LYS A 237 -13.40 5.13 -11.65
N PRO A 238 -14.40 4.25 -11.44
CA PRO A 238 -14.32 2.94 -12.04
C PRO A 238 -14.20 3.18 -13.55
N GLU A 239 -13.19 2.61 -14.20
CA GLU A 239 -13.18 2.51 -15.65
C GLU A 239 -14.45 1.75 -16.04
N ARG A 240 -15.44 2.46 -16.56
CA ARG A 240 -16.63 1.84 -17.11
C ARG A 240 -16.26 1.42 -18.52
N PRO A 241 -16.17 0.12 -18.83
CA PRO A 241 -15.99 -0.31 -20.20
C PRO A 241 -17.12 0.26 -21.05
N VAL A 242 -16.79 0.77 -22.24
CA VAL A 242 -17.77 1.19 -23.23
C VAL A 242 -18.67 -0.01 -23.52
N LYS A 243 -19.99 0.19 -23.53
CA LYS A 243 -20.96 -0.89 -23.75
C LYS A 243 -21.60 -0.78 -25.12
N ASP A 244 -21.95 -1.91 -25.71
CA ASP A 244 -22.84 -1.97 -26.87
C ASP A 244 -24.27 -1.52 -26.49
N LYS A 245 -25.21 -1.53 -27.43
CA LYS A 245 -26.60 -1.09 -27.18
C LYS A 245 -27.35 -2.05 -26.27
N GLU A 246 -26.93 -3.31 -26.25
CA GLU A 246 -27.46 -4.41 -25.44
C GLU A 246 -26.89 -4.40 -24.01
N GLY A 247 -25.90 -3.55 -23.73
CA GLY A 247 -25.32 -3.34 -22.41
C GLY A 247 -24.11 -4.22 -22.07
N ASN A 248 -23.56 -4.95 -23.04
CA ASN A 248 -22.36 -5.78 -22.91
C ASN A 248 -21.09 -4.95 -23.09
N PRO A 249 -20.01 -5.25 -22.36
CA PRO A 249 -18.75 -4.50 -22.44
C PRO A 249 -17.99 -4.79 -23.75
N ILE A 250 -17.55 -3.73 -24.42
CA ILE A 250 -16.73 -3.76 -25.64
C ILE A 250 -15.25 -3.67 -25.26
N THR A 251 -14.47 -4.69 -25.60
CA THR A 251 -13.03 -4.76 -25.29
C THR A 251 -12.13 -4.33 -26.46
N GLU A 252 -12.64 -4.30 -27.69
CA GLU A 252 -11.85 -3.98 -28.89
C GLU A 252 -11.92 -2.49 -29.26
N ILE A 253 -10.77 -1.88 -29.52
CA ILE A 253 -10.65 -0.42 -29.79
C ILE A 253 -11.49 -0.02 -31.01
N GLN A 254 -11.52 -0.85 -32.06
CA GLN A 254 -12.26 -0.53 -33.28
C GLN A 254 -13.76 -0.51 -33.03
N GLN A 255 -14.28 -1.50 -32.28
CA GLN A 255 -15.69 -1.55 -31.90
C GLN A 255 -16.08 -0.41 -30.96
N GLN A 256 -15.18 0.01 -30.07
CA GLN A 256 -15.42 1.19 -29.23
C GLN A 256 -15.57 2.46 -30.06
N ARG A 257 -14.73 2.66 -31.10
CA ARG A 257 -14.84 3.80 -32.01
C ARG A 257 -16.17 3.78 -32.78
N ASN A 258 -16.57 2.62 -33.30
CA ASN A 258 -17.85 2.47 -33.98
C ASN A 258 -19.02 2.81 -33.05
N ARG A 259 -18.98 2.32 -31.79
CA ARG A 259 -20.00 2.63 -30.79
C ARG A 259 -20.12 4.13 -30.48
N TRP A 260 -19.00 4.85 -30.49
CA TRP A 260 -18.99 6.31 -30.34
C TRP A 260 -19.60 7.01 -31.54
N VAL A 261 -19.29 6.58 -32.77
CA VAL A 261 -19.92 7.11 -34.00
C VAL A 261 -21.43 6.96 -33.93
N GLU A 262 -21.92 5.75 -33.63
CA GLU A 262 -23.35 5.48 -33.48
C GLU A 262 -24.02 6.36 -32.41
N TYR A 263 -23.35 6.52 -31.24
CA TYR A 263 -23.88 7.35 -30.16
C TYR A 263 -24.05 8.81 -30.58
N PHE A 264 -23.05 9.40 -31.23
CA PHE A 264 -23.11 10.79 -31.67
C PHE A 264 -24.09 10.99 -32.83
N GLU A 265 -24.22 10.02 -33.72
CA GLU A 265 -25.18 10.06 -34.81
C GLU A 265 -26.63 10.07 -34.28
N GLU A 266 -26.95 9.21 -33.31
CA GLU A 266 -28.27 9.21 -32.66
C GLU A 266 -28.55 10.49 -31.87
N LEU A 267 -27.53 11.01 -31.17
CA LEU A 267 -27.68 12.19 -30.33
C LEU A 267 -27.86 13.47 -31.14
N LEU A 268 -27.08 13.65 -32.21
CA LEU A 268 -27.03 14.89 -32.99
C LEU A 268 -28.03 14.93 -34.14
N ASN A 269 -28.45 13.77 -34.67
CA ASN A 269 -29.38 13.69 -35.81
C ASN A 269 -30.78 13.24 -35.38
N ARG A 270 -31.22 13.62 -34.17
CA ARG A 270 -32.56 13.29 -33.70
C ARG A 270 -33.61 13.99 -34.58
N PRO A 271 -34.61 13.27 -35.11
CA PRO A 271 -35.67 13.90 -35.89
C PRO A 271 -36.42 14.92 -35.03
N ALA A 272 -36.94 15.96 -35.67
CA ALA A 272 -37.79 16.95 -35.00
C ALA A 272 -38.93 16.21 -34.27
N PRO A 273 -39.20 16.54 -33.00
CA PRO A 273 -40.27 15.90 -32.25
C PRO A 273 -41.60 16.08 -33.00
N MET A 274 -42.36 15.00 -33.16
CA MET A 274 -43.62 14.99 -33.92
C MET A 274 -44.68 15.91 -33.30
N ASN A 275 -44.59 16.14 -31.99
CA ASN A 275 -45.49 17.05 -31.29
C ASN A 275 -44.71 18.32 -30.92
N PRO A 276 -45.31 19.51 -31.13
CA PRO A 276 -44.75 20.73 -30.57
C PRO A 276 -44.65 20.57 -29.05
N PRO A 277 -43.59 21.10 -28.41
CA PRO A 277 -43.47 21.04 -26.97
C PRO A 277 -44.68 21.73 -26.35
N ASP A 278 -45.38 21.00 -25.48
CA ASP A 278 -46.45 21.54 -24.64
C ASP A 278 -45.82 22.39 -23.54
N ILE A 279 -45.52 23.64 -23.88
CA ILE A 279 -44.96 24.61 -22.95
C ILE A 279 -46.15 25.25 -22.25
N GLU A 280 -46.50 24.73 -21.07
CA GLU A 280 -47.42 25.44 -20.17
C GLU A 280 -46.90 26.87 -19.96
N ALA A 281 -47.74 27.85 -20.28
CA ALA A 281 -47.40 29.25 -20.05
C ALA A 281 -47.12 29.44 -18.56
N ALA A 282 -45.92 29.95 -18.23
CA ALA A 282 -45.52 30.16 -16.84
C ALA A 282 -46.55 31.07 -16.15
N HIS A 283 -47.38 30.50 -15.27
CA HIS A 283 -48.47 31.23 -14.63
C HIS A 283 -48.01 32.23 -13.57
N THR A 284 -46.72 32.29 -13.27
CA THR A 284 -46.18 33.25 -12.31
C THR A 284 -44.67 33.38 -12.47
N TYR A 285 -44.19 34.62 -12.51
CA TYR A 285 -42.79 34.92 -12.22
C TYR A 285 -42.49 34.40 -10.81
N LEU A 286 -41.58 33.43 -10.69
CA LEU A 286 -41.05 33.04 -9.39
C LEU A 286 -40.38 34.28 -8.77
N PRO A 287 -40.72 34.67 -7.54
CA PRO A 287 -40.08 35.79 -6.86
C PRO A 287 -38.66 35.36 -6.47
N ILE A 288 -37.76 35.43 -7.44
CA ILE A 288 -36.33 35.23 -7.21
C ILE A 288 -35.81 36.55 -6.66
N ASP A 289 -35.38 36.53 -5.40
CA ASP A 289 -34.68 37.66 -4.79
C ASP A 289 -33.35 37.86 -5.51
N VAL A 290 -33.27 38.93 -6.30
CA VAL A 290 -32.07 39.34 -7.04
C VAL A 290 -31.23 40.35 -6.24
N ASN A 291 -31.58 40.61 -4.98
CA ASN A 291 -30.81 41.54 -4.17
C ASN A 291 -29.42 40.96 -3.83
N PRO A 292 -28.38 41.80 -3.79
CA PRO A 292 -27.06 41.39 -3.33
C PRO A 292 -27.15 40.81 -1.92
N PRO A 293 -26.45 39.69 -1.62
CA PRO A 293 -26.43 39.13 -0.29
C PRO A 293 -25.91 40.17 0.71
N THR A 294 -26.71 40.49 1.71
CA THR A 294 -26.30 41.36 2.81
C THR A 294 -25.30 40.62 3.71
N LYS A 295 -24.32 41.38 4.23
CA LYS A 295 -23.24 40.89 5.10
C LYS A 295 -23.72 40.41 6.45
#